data_AF-A0A1V6BUD1-F1
#
_entry.id   AF-A0A1V6BUD1-F1
#
_cell.length_a   1.000
_cell.length_b   1.000
_cell.length_c   1.000
_cell.angle_alpha   90.00
_cell.angle_beta   90.00
_cell.angle_gamma   90.00
#
_symmetry.space_group_name_H-M   'P 1'
#
loop_
_entity.id
_entity.type
_entity.pdbx_description
1 polymer ?
#
loop_
_entity_poly.entity_id
_entity_poly.type
_entity_poly.pdbx_seq_one_letter_code
_entity_poly.pdbx_strand_id
1 'polypeptide(L)' 'MSDGKLKKLGLLETNYKRAAINIGRSIIDKIELSDTVEKLEREIESAANDYITLLNNYRTEKEKSSIN' A
#
# COMPACT_ATOMS: atom_id res chain seq x y z
N MET A 1 4.09 -20.70 17.59
CA MET A 1 3.41 -19.39 17.51
C MET A 1 1.99 -19.56 18.02
N SER A 2 1.44 -18.63 18.80
CA SER A 2 0.04 -18.70 19.24
C SER A 2 -0.92 -18.39 18.09
N ASP A 3 -2.12 -18.98 18.08
CA ASP A 3 -3.15 -18.77 17.04
C ASP A 3 -3.50 -17.29 16.83
N GLY A 4 -3.46 -16.49 17.89
CA GLY A 4 -3.65 -15.04 17.83
C GLY A 4 -2.59 -14.31 17.00
N LYS A 5 -1.33 -14.76 17.04
CA LYS A 5 -0.22 -14.17 16.26
C LYS A 5 -0.38 -14.44 14.76
N LEU A 6 -0.74 -15.69 14.41
CA LEU A 6 -1.01 -16.08 13.02
C LEU A 6 -2.18 -15.30 12.42
N LYS A 7 -3.27 -15.12 13.18
CA LYS A 7 -4.43 -14.34 12.75
C LYS A 7 -4.09 -12.86 12.50
N LYS A 8 -3.27 -12.24 13.37
CA LYS A 8 -2.81 -10.85 13.18
C LYS A 8 -1.96 -10.68 11.93
N LEU A 9 -1.00 -11.58 11.70
CA LEU A 9 -0.16 -11.56 10.49
C LEU A 9 -0.99 -11.72 9.22
N GLY A 10 -1.95 -12.66 9.20
CA GLY A 10 -2.84 -12.83 8.05
C GLY A 10 -3.69 -11.59 7.75
N LEU A 11 -4.18 -10.90 8.78
CA LEU A 11 -4.90 -9.63 8.62
C LEU A 11 -3.98 -8.51 8.09
N LEU A 12 -2.76 -8.40 8.61
CA LEU A 12 -1.76 -7.43 8.14
C LEU A 12 -1.47 -7.62 6.65
N GLU A 13 -1.22 -8.86 6.21
CA GLU A 13 -0.97 -9.18 4.80
C GLU A 13 -2.17 -8.89 3.91
N THR A 14 -3.38 -9.22 4.39
CA THR A 14 -4.62 -8.92 3.66
C THR A 14 -4.81 -7.42 3.48
N ASN A 15 -4.58 -6.64 4.55
CA ASN A 15 -4.73 -5.19 4.51
C ASN A 15 -3.68 -4.53 3.61
N TYR A 16 -2.43 -4.99 3.64
CA TYR A 16 -1.38 -4.52 2.74
C TYR A 16 -1.76 -4.73 1.27
N LYS A 17 -2.21 -5.95 0.90
CA LYS A 17 -2.65 -6.25 -0.47
C LYS A 17 -3.83 -5.36 -0.90
N ARG A 18 -4.82 -5.18 -0.03
CA ARG A 18 -5.98 -4.30 -0.31
C ARG A 18 -5.56 -2.85 -0.53
N ALA A 19 -4.70 -2.31 0.32
CA ALA A 19 -4.20 -0.95 0.18
C ALA A 19 -3.41 -0.77 -1.12
N ALA A 20 -2.54 -1.74 -1.46
CA ALA A 20 -1.78 -1.72 -2.71
C ALA A 20 -2.70 -1.74 -3.95
N ILE A 21 -3.77 -2.52 -3.94
CA ILE A 21 -4.78 -2.54 -5.01
C ILE A 21 -5.50 -1.18 -5.10
N ASN A 22 -5.84 -0.57 -3.97
CA ASN A 22 -6.55 0.71 -3.96
C ASN A 22 -5.70 1.86 -4.52
N ILE A 23 -4.40 1.90 -4.20
CA ILE A 23 -3.47 2.87 -4.82
C ILE A 23 -3.43 2.65 -6.33
N GLY A 24 -3.34 1.39 -6.77
CA GLY A 24 -3.31 1.02 -8.20
C GLY A 24 -4.57 1.42 -8.95
N ARG A 25 -5.75 1.26 -8.33
CA ARG A 25 -7.02 1.72 -8.91
C ARG A 25 -7.10 3.24 -8.98
N SER A 26 -6.70 3.91 -7.91
CA SER A 26 -6.66 5.37 -7.85
C SER A 26 -5.83 5.98 -8.98
N ILE A 27 -4.66 5.39 -9.31
CA ILE A 27 -3.83 5.90 -10.41
C ILE A 27 -4.46 5.64 -11.79
N ILE A 28 -5.15 4.51 -11.98
CA ILE A 28 -5.90 4.24 -13.23
C ILE A 28 -6.99 5.31 -13.42
N ASP A 29 -7.78 5.57 -12.39
CA ASP A 29 -8.83 6.60 -12.43
C ASP A 29 -8.23 7.98 -12.74
N LYS A 30 -7.08 8.32 -12.14
CA LYS A 30 -6.38 9.59 -12.39
C LYS A 30 -5.81 9.69 -13.79
N ILE A 31 -5.36 8.58 -14.40
CA ILE A 31 -4.94 8.54 -15.81
C ILE A 31 -6.10 8.93 -16.72
N GLU A 32 -7.29 8.39 -16.46
CA GLU A 32 -8.49 8.68 -17.26
C GLU A 32 -8.98 10.13 -17.10
N LEU A 33 -8.73 10.76 -15.95
CA LEU A 33 -9.20 12.11 -15.60
C LEU A 33 -8.15 13.22 -15.81
N SER A 34 -6.90 12.87 -16.13
CA SER A 34 -5.82 13.85 -16.31
C SER A 34 -5.92 14.52 -17.68
N ASP A 35 -5.99 15.85 -17.67
CA ASP A 35 -6.13 16.71 -18.84
C ASP A 35 -4.78 17.18 -19.42
N THR A 36 -3.70 17.06 -18.65
CA THR A 36 -2.33 17.34 -19.11
C THR A 36 -1.33 16.30 -18.63
N VAL A 37 -0.20 16.21 -19.32
CA VAL A 37 0.90 15.29 -18.99
C VAL A 37 1.53 15.67 -17.64
N GLU A 38 1.74 16.95 -17.36
CA GLU A 38 2.35 17.43 -16.10
C GLU A 38 1.48 17.14 -14.88
N LYS A 39 0.16 17.07 -15.06
CA LYS A 39 -0.74 16.64 -14.01
C LYS A 39 -0.62 15.14 -13.78
N LEU A 40 -0.62 14.36 -14.86
CA LEU A 40 -0.44 12.91 -14.78
C LEU A 40 0.91 12.54 -14.12
N GLU A 41 2.00 13.20 -14.47
CA GLU A 41 3.32 13.00 -13.85
C GLU A 41 3.26 13.17 -12.33
N ARG A 42 2.62 14.24 -11.84
CA ARG A 42 2.43 14.49 -10.40
C ARG A 42 1.58 13.43 -9.72
N GLU A 43 0.53 12.95 -10.38
CA GLU A 43 -0.30 11.88 -9.85
C GLU A 43 0.45 10.54 -9.76
N ILE A 44 1.30 10.24 -10.76
CA ILE A 44 2.17 9.06 -10.75
C ILE A 44 3.21 9.16 -9.62
N GLU A 45 3.87 10.32 -9.46
CA GLU A 45 4.82 10.56 -8.38
C GLU A 45 4.18 10.40 -7.00
N SER A 46 2.97 10.94 -6.81
CA SER A 46 2.22 10.77 -5.56
C SER A 46 1.92 9.30 -5.29
N ALA A 47 1.44 8.55 -6.28
CA ALA A 47 1.14 7.13 -6.12
C ALA A 47 2.39 6.29 -5.82
N ALA A 48 3.53 6.62 -6.43
CA ALA A 48 4.81 5.98 -6.15
C ALA A 48 5.23 6.20 -4.68
N ASN A 49 5.10 7.43 -4.18
CA ASN A 49 5.38 7.76 -2.77
C ASN A 49 4.43 7.02 -1.80
N ASP A 50 3.16 6.88 -2.15
CA ASP A 50 2.18 6.11 -1.37
C ASP A 50 2.57 4.63 -1.30
N TYR A 51 3.01 4.04 -2.42
CA TYR A 51 3.50 2.66 -2.44
C TYR A 51 4.75 2.46 -1.58
N ILE A 52 5.71 3.37 -1.66
CA ILE A 52 6.94 3.33 -0.84
C ILE A 52 6.57 3.39 0.65
N THR A 53 5.69 4.31 1.02
CA THR A 53 5.22 4.48 2.40
C THR A 53 4.49 3.23 2.89
N LEU A 54 3.58 2.68 2.08
CA LEU A 54 2.85 1.45 2.40
C LEU A 54 3.80 0.26 2.60
N LEU A 55 4.83 0.12 1.76
CA LEU A 55 5.83 -0.94 1.88
C LEU A 55 6.65 -0.83 3.17
N ASN A 56 7.10 0.39 3.51
CA ASN A 56 7.86 0.62 4.73
C ASN A 56 6.99 0.32 5.97
N ASN A 57 5.75 0.79 6.00
CA ASN A 57 4.82 0.51 7.09
C ASN A 57 4.56 -0.99 7.25
N TYR A 58 4.35 -1.72 6.15
CA TYR A 58 4.16 -3.17 6.21
C TYR A 58 5.39 -3.89 6.79
N ARG A 59 6.61 -3.52 6.36
CA ARG A 59 7.85 -4.10 6.88
C ARG A 59 8.00 -3.85 8.38
N THR A 60 7.82 -2.61 8.81
CA THR A 60 7.88 -2.23 10.24
C THR A 60 6.86 -3.00 11.08
N GLU A 61 5.61 -3.09 10.64
CA GLU A 61 4.57 -3.81 11.38
C GLU A 61 4.79 -5.33 11.38
N LYS A 62 5.33 -5.89 10.30
CA LYS A 62 5.69 -7.31 10.21
C LYS A 62 6.83 -7.66 11.16
N GLU A 63 7.84 -6.80 11.27
CA GLU A 63 8.95 -6.97 12.21
C GLU A 63 8.45 -6.94 13.66
N LYS A 64 7.66 -5.93 14.04
CA LYS A 64 7.01 -5.84 15.37
C LYS A 64 6.17 -7.08 15.69
N SER A 65 5.45 -7.58 14.69
CA SER A 65 4.63 -8.79 14.81
C SER A 65 5.43 -10.08 14.82
N SER A 66 6.72 -10.06 14.48
CA SER A 66 7.59 -11.24 14.48
C SER A 66 8.35 -11.37 15.81
N ILE A 67 8.72 -10.24 16.42
CA ILE A 67 9.50 -10.13 17.66
C ILE A 67 8.65 -10.41 18.92
N ASN A 68 7.34 -10.10 18.90
CA ASN A 68 6.38 -10.39 19.99
C ASN A 68 5.64 -11.72 19.77
#